data_AF-A0A7J7K794-F1
#
_entry.id   AF-A0A7J7K794-F1
#
_cell.length_a   1.000
_cell.length_b   1.000
_cell.length_c   1.000
_cell.angle_alpha   90.00
_cell.angle_beta   90.00
_cell.angle_gamma   90.00
#
_symmetry.space_group_name_H-M   'P 1'
#
loop_
_entity.id
_entity.type
_entity.pdbx_description
1 polymer ?
#
loop_
_entity_poly.entity_id
_entity_poly.type
_entity_poly.pdbx_seq_one_letter_code
_entity_poly.pdbx_strand_id
1 'polypeptide(L)'
;MAEKEVKCLNEEQHTLKQWTEYCSELYKAKTTRNPEVLNVPPTTNTDDHPILRQEVEAAIKALKKGKSAGVDNIPGKLVQAGREA
;
A
#
# COMPACT_ATOMS: atom_id res chain seq x y z
N MET A 1 -1.01 27.77 31.53
CA MET A 1 -0.96 27.33 30.12
C MET A 1 0.39 26.71 29.76
N ALA A 2 1.51 27.13 30.36
CA ALA A 2 2.84 26.57 30.10
C ALA A 2 3.07 25.11 30.56
N GLU A 3 2.44 24.65 31.65
CA GLU A 3 2.69 23.29 32.19
C GLU A 3 2.14 22.17 31.28
N LYS A 4 1.06 22.44 30.55
CA LYS A 4 0.48 21.48 29.60
C LYS A 4 1.36 21.28 28.36
N GLU A 5 2.00 22.35 27.88
CA GLU A 5 2.87 22.30 26.70
C GLU A 5 4.15 21.51 26.98
N VAL A 6 4.76 21.72 28.16
CA VAL A 6 5.95 20.97 28.59
C VAL A 6 5.65 19.48 28.79
N LYS A 7 4.46 19.15 29.30
CA LYS A 7 4.04 17.75 29.50
C LYS A 7 3.80 17.03 28.18
N CYS A 8 3.11 17.64 27.21
CA CYS A 8 2.87 17.05 25.89
C CYS A 8 4.17 16.83 25.09
N LEU A 9 5.12 17.79 25.15
CA LEU A 9 6.44 17.66 24.52
C LEU A 9 7.23 16.47 25.10
N ASN A 10 7.14 16.24 26.41
CA ASN A 10 7.82 15.13 27.07
C ASN A 10 7.20 13.77 26.69
N GLU A 11 5.89 13.72 26.45
CA GLU A 11 5.18 12.52 25.98
C GLU A 11 5.60 12.15 24.55
N GLU A 12 5.69 13.11 23.64
CA GLU A 12 6.15 12.88 22.26
C GLU A 12 7.61 12.38 22.22
N GLN A 13 8.51 13.04 22.96
CA GLN A 13 9.91 12.64 23.06
C GLN A 13 10.07 11.25 23.69
N HIS A 14 9.24 10.93 24.69
CA HIS A 14 9.21 9.60 25.29
C HIS A 14 8.73 8.54 24.29
N THR A 15 7.68 8.80 23.52
CA THR A 15 7.20 7.90 22.47
C THR A 15 8.26 7.67 21.40
N LEU A 16 8.94 8.73 20.93
CA LEU A 16 10.04 8.62 19.97
C LEU A 16 11.19 7.76 20.49
N LYS A 17 11.56 7.94 21.77
CA LYS A 17 12.59 7.13 22.41
C LYS A 17 12.20 5.65 22.48
N GLN A 18 10.97 5.35 22.87
CA GLN A 18 10.44 3.98 22.91
C GLN A 18 10.46 3.31 21.53
N TRP A 19 10.02 4.02 20.49
CA TRP A 19 10.08 3.53 19.11
C TRP A 19 11.52 3.31 18.63
N THR A 20 12.43 4.20 18.99
CA THR A 20 13.85 4.10 18.63
C THR A 20 14.50 2.87 19.28
N GLU A 21 14.22 2.63 20.56
CA GLU A 21 14.69 1.47 21.32
C GLU A 21 14.15 0.17 20.69
N TYR A 22 12.83 0.08 20.51
CA TYR A 22 12.16 -1.09 19.93
C TYR A 22 12.71 -1.43 18.53
N CYS A 23 12.81 -0.45 17.64
CA CYS A 23 13.37 -0.65 16.31
C CYS A 23 14.83 -1.10 16.38
N SER A 24 15.64 -0.50 17.27
CA SER A 24 17.03 -0.90 17.45
C SER A 24 17.17 -2.34 17.93
N GLU A 25 16.28 -2.80 18.82
CA GLU A 25 16.24 -4.18 19.29
C GLU A 25 15.86 -5.16 18.18
N LEU A 26 14.88 -4.83 17.33
CA LEU A 26 14.50 -5.65 16.17
C LEU A 26 15.68 -5.95 15.25
N TYR A 27 16.57 -4.98 15.01
CA TYR A 27 17.74 -5.15 14.14
C TYR A 27 18.95 -5.78 14.85
N LYS A 28 19.02 -5.72 16.19
CA LYS A 28 20.07 -6.38 16.99
C LYS A 28 19.75 -7.85 17.25
N ALA A 29 18.46 -8.21 17.30
CA ALA A 29 18.03 -9.58 17.45
C ALA A 29 18.54 -10.42 16.27
N LYS A 30 19.31 -11.47 16.56
CA LYS A 30 19.62 -12.50 15.56
C LYS A 30 18.34 -13.27 15.28
N THR A 31 17.53 -12.77 14.36
CA THR A 31 16.31 -13.48 13.93
C THR A 31 16.73 -14.83 13.35
N THR A 32 16.26 -15.92 13.94
CA THR A 32 16.28 -17.22 13.30
C THR A 32 15.41 -17.11 12.06
N ARG A 33 16.06 -16.92 10.90
CA ARG A 33 15.38 -16.84 9.61
C ARG A 33 14.62 -18.13 9.41
N ASN A 34 13.30 -18.13 9.61
CA ASN A 34 12.48 -19.28 9.30
C ASN A 34 12.48 -19.44 7.76
N PRO A 35 13.11 -20.51 7.23
CA PRO A 35 13.19 -20.70 5.79
C PRO A 35 11.80 -20.90 5.16
N GLU A 36 10.80 -21.38 5.92
CA GLU A 36 9.45 -21.59 5.42
C GLU A 36 8.69 -20.27 5.17
N VAL A 37 8.96 -19.23 5.96
CA VAL A 37 8.32 -17.90 5.78
C VAL A 37 8.76 -17.25 4.46
N LEU A 38 9.97 -17.57 4.00
CA LEU A 38 10.52 -17.06 2.75
C LEU A 38 10.44 -18.08 1.61
N ASN A 39 9.95 -19.29 1.89
CA ASN A 39 9.71 -20.31 0.88
C ASN A 39 8.36 -20.05 0.21
N VAL A 40 8.26 -18.92 -0.48
CA VAL A 40 7.15 -18.63 -1.36
C VAL A 40 7.47 -19.30 -2.70
N PRO A 41 6.64 -20.23 -3.19
CA PRO A 41 6.86 -20.78 -4.52
C PRO A 41 6.85 -19.64 -5.55
N PRO A 42 7.71 -19.70 -6.58
CA PRO A 42 7.70 -18.70 -7.64
C PRO A 42 6.29 -18.63 -8.22
N THR A 43 5.76 -17.41 -8.37
CA THR A 43 4.47 -17.22 -9.02
C THR A 43 4.57 -17.75 -10.44
N THR A 44 3.92 -18.88 -10.70
CA THR A 44 3.70 -19.34 -12.05
C THR A 44 2.72 -18.35 -12.67
N ASN A 45 3.19 -17.54 -13.63
CA ASN A 45 2.29 -16.80 -14.51
C ASN A 45 1.59 -17.83 -15.41
N THR A 46 0.62 -18.53 -14.82
CA THR A 46 -0.19 -19.55 -15.50
C THR A 46 -1.24 -18.88 -16.39
N ASP A 47 -1.44 -17.58 -16.23
CA ASP A 47 -2.37 -16.78 -17.04
C ASP A 47 -1.62 -16.18 -18.24
N ASP A 48 -1.12 -17.04 -19.12
CA ASP A 48 -0.54 -16.65 -20.42
C ASP A 48 -1.65 -16.55 -21.48
N HIS A 49 -2.85 -16.09 -21.07
CA HIS A 49 -3.94 -15.85 -21.99
C HIS A 49 -3.78 -14.45 -22.60
N PRO A 50 -3.95 -14.31 -23.92
CA PRO A 50 -3.93 -13.00 -24.55
C PRO A 50 -5.10 -12.17 -23.99
N ILE A 51 -4.80 -10.98 -23.45
CA ILE A 51 -5.82 -10.04 -22.99
C ILE A 51 -6.70 -9.65 -24.18
N LEU A 52 -7.98 -10.01 -24.12
CA LEU A 52 -8.91 -9.72 -25.19
C LEU A 52 -9.42 -8.28 -25.08
N ARG A 53 -9.52 -7.58 -26.22
CA ARG A 53 -10.12 -6.23 -26.26
C ARG A 53 -11.52 -6.20 -25.63
N GLN A 54 -12.29 -7.27 -25.78
CA GLN A 54 -13.63 -7.40 -25.19
C GLN A 54 -13.62 -7.40 -23.66
N GLU A 55 -12.61 -8.02 -23.04
CA GLU A 55 -12.46 -8.04 -21.59
C GLU A 55 -12.13 -6.65 -21.05
N VAL A 56 -11.21 -5.94 -21.73
CA VAL A 56 -10.86 -4.55 -21.40
C VAL A 56 -12.10 -3.64 -21.53
N GLU A 57 -12.86 -3.79 -22.61
CA GLU A 57 -14.10 -3.03 -22.79
C GLU A 57 -15.15 -3.33 -21.72
N ALA A 58 -15.30 -4.58 -21.31
CA ALA A 58 -16.20 -4.98 -20.24
C ALA A 58 -15.76 -4.41 -18.88
N ALA A 59 -14.46 -4.43 -18.58
CA ALA A 59 -13.89 -3.86 -17.37
C ALA A 59 -14.10 -2.35 -17.29
N ILE A 60 -13.89 -1.63 -18.39
CA ILE A 60 -14.13 -0.17 -18.47
C ILE A 60 -15.62 0.14 -18.23
N LYS A 61 -16.54 -0.65 -18.80
CA LYS A 61 -17.99 -0.50 -18.57
C LYS A 61 -18.40 -0.78 -17.12
N ALA A 62 -17.74 -1.73 -16.46
CA ALA A 62 -18.01 -2.10 -15.06
C ALA A 62 -17.47 -1.07 -14.05
N LEU A 63 -16.66 -0.10 -14.49
CA LEU A 63 -16.07 0.90 -13.61
C LEU A 63 -17.15 1.78 -12.97
N LYS A 64 -17.22 1.78 -11.64
CA LYS A 64 -18.19 2.57 -10.87
C LYS A 64 -18.02 4.07 -11.13
N LYS A 65 -19.12 4.73 -11.47
CA LYS A 65 -19.19 6.18 -11.66
C LYS A 65 -19.11 6.92 -10.31
N GLY A 66 -18.65 8.17 -10.34
CA GLY A 66 -18.61 9.04 -9.15
C GLY A 66 -17.49 8.75 -8.15
N LYS A 67 -16.53 7.87 -8.48
CA LYS A 67 -15.33 7.67 -7.66
C LYS A 67 -14.32 8.80 -7.88
N SER A 68 -13.68 9.22 -6.80
CA SER A 68 -12.52 10.11 -6.82
C SER A 68 -11.32 9.44 -7.50
N ALA A 69 -10.40 10.24 -8.03
CA ALA A 69 -9.15 9.75 -8.58
C ALA A 69 -8.30 9.06 -7.50
N GLY A 70 -7.49 8.09 -7.92
CA GLY A 70 -6.55 7.40 -7.04
C GLY A 70 -5.28 8.22 -6.79
N VAL A 71 -4.24 7.54 -6.29
CA VAL A 71 -2.89 8.11 -6.11
C VAL A 71 -2.27 8.59 -7.43
N ASP A 72 -2.71 8.05 -8.55
CA ASP A 72 -2.33 8.44 -9.91
C ASP A 72 -2.99 9.75 -10.38
N ASN A 73 -3.97 10.27 -9.62
CA ASN A 73 -4.77 11.43 -9.95
C ASN A 73 -5.53 11.30 -11.30
N ILE A 74 -5.81 10.06 -11.74
CA ILE A 74 -6.59 9.79 -12.95
C ILE A 74 -8.05 9.47 -12.57
N PRO A 75 -9.03 10.29 -12.96
CA PRO A 75 -10.42 10.02 -12.65
C PRO A 75 -11.01 8.96 -13.58
N GLY A 76 -11.84 8.06 -13.05
CA GLY A 76 -12.44 6.97 -13.83
C GLY A 76 -13.25 7.40 -15.05
N LYS A 77 -13.81 8.62 -15.04
CA LYS A 77 -14.48 9.22 -16.21
C LYS A 77 -13.55 9.42 -17.41
N LEU A 78 -12.28 9.71 -17.15
CA LEU A 78 -11.27 9.91 -18.21
C LEU A 78 -10.95 8.58 -18.90
N VAL A 79 -10.86 7.50 -18.12
CA VAL A 79 -10.69 6.13 -18.63
C VAL A 79 -11.88 5.71 -19.48
N GLN A 80 -13.11 6.06 -19.08
CA GLN A 80 -14.32 5.76 -19.85
C GLN A 80 -14.38 6.53 -21.18
N ALA A 81 -13.95 7.79 -21.21
CA ALA A 81 -13.93 8.62 -22.42
C ALA A 81 -12.92 8.10 -23.46
N GLY A 82 -11.78 7.55 -23.03
CA GLY A 82 -10.78 6.96 -23.93
C GLY A 82 -11.24 5.70 -24.68
N ARG A 83 -12.45 5.19 -24.41
CA ARG A 83 -13.06 4.06 -25.12
C ARG A 83 -13.59 4.44 -26.51
N GLU A 84 -13.83 5.73 -26.76
CA GLU A 84 -14.36 6.23 -28.04
C GLU A 84 -13.23 6.38 -29.08
N ALA A 85 -12.76 5.25 -29.63
CA ALA A 85 -11.91 5.20 -30.83
C ALA A 85 -12.26 3.98 -31.69
#